data_AF-A0A834CWS0-F1
#
_entry.id   AF-A0A834CWS0-F1
#
_cell.length_a   1.000
_cell.length_b   1.000
_cell.length_c   1.000
_cell.angle_alpha   90.00
_cell.angle_beta   90.00
_cell.angle_gamma   90.00
#
_symmetry.space_group_name_H-M   'P 1'
#
loop_
_entity.id
_entity.type
_entity.pdbx_description
1 polymer ?
#
loop_
_entity_poly.entity_id
_entity_poly.type
_entity_poly.pdbx_seq_one_letter_code
_entity_poly.pdbx_strand_id
1 'polypeptide(L)'
;MHFQQLQPFRAQSNFLCSPQFLAPTALSLPKLTNAPASLSLSPVKTHNSARRISAASLDELPPNALRRKIDPKWRGGFSLGVDLGMSRTGVALSKGFSVRPLTVLELRGQKLELELLDIALQEEVDEFIIGLPKSCNGIETPQSNIVRSVAGRLAVRAAERGWRVYLQDEHGTTSEAADRMISMGINRSTRQGKIDAYAAMMLLERYFSLAGHGTELVLPKNLDLQEKLRRGPPKDIDFFPEEFEG
;
A
#
# COMPACT_ATOMS: atom_id res chain seq x y z
N MET A 1 22.92 19.72 -51.30
CA MET A 1 23.45 18.47 -50.70
C MET A 1 24.30 18.84 -49.49
N HIS A 2 23.69 19.08 -48.34
CA HIS A 2 24.37 19.41 -47.09
C HIS A 2 24.23 18.20 -46.15
N PHE A 3 25.34 17.55 -45.84
CA PHE A 3 25.42 16.46 -44.87
C PHE A 3 25.56 17.06 -43.48
N GLN A 4 24.60 16.79 -42.60
CA GLN A 4 24.65 17.16 -41.18
C GLN A 4 25.19 15.96 -40.39
N GLN A 5 26.36 16.12 -39.77
CA GLN A 5 26.97 15.13 -38.89
C GLN A 5 26.20 15.03 -37.56
N LEU A 6 25.81 13.81 -37.20
CA LEU A 6 25.23 13.46 -35.90
C LEU A 6 26.33 13.32 -34.86
N GLN A 7 26.16 13.98 -33.71
CA GLN A 7 26.98 13.79 -32.50
C GLN A 7 26.49 12.55 -31.71
N PRO A 8 27.38 11.77 -31.07
CA PRO A 8 26.98 10.59 -30.30
C PRO A 8 26.38 10.96 -28.93
N PHE A 9 25.30 10.28 -28.61
CA PHE A 9 24.60 10.31 -27.32
C PHE A 9 25.51 9.78 -26.20
N ARG A 10 25.74 10.59 -25.17
CA ARG A 10 26.47 10.22 -23.94
C ARG A 10 25.59 9.30 -23.10
N ALA A 11 26.03 8.05 -22.89
CA ALA A 11 25.39 7.12 -21.97
C ALA A 11 25.46 7.66 -20.53
N GLN A 12 24.32 7.81 -19.87
CA GLN A 12 24.25 8.10 -18.44
C GLN A 12 24.51 6.81 -17.65
N SER A 13 25.38 6.94 -16.67
CA SER A 13 25.90 5.91 -15.78
C SER A 13 24.80 5.25 -14.95
N ASN A 14 24.67 3.93 -15.09
CA ASN A 14 23.92 3.08 -14.16
C ASN A 14 24.61 3.09 -12.79
N PHE A 15 24.00 3.72 -11.79
CA PHE A 15 24.38 3.52 -10.39
C PHE A 15 23.77 2.20 -9.91
N LEU A 16 24.54 1.13 -10.06
CA LEU A 16 24.28 -0.17 -9.43
C LEU A 16 24.50 -0.03 -7.92
N CYS A 17 23.44 -0.23 -7.14
CA CYS A 17 23.53 -0.31 -5.69
C CYS A 17 24.07 -1.69 -5.31
N SER A 18 25.22 -1.73 -4.64
CA SER A 18 25.85 -2.98 -4.18
C SER A 18 25.32 -3.37 -2.79
N PRO A 19 25.06 -4.65 -2.51
CA PRO A 19 24.70 -5.10 -1.16
C PRO A 19 25.96 -5.15 -0.29
N GLN A 20 26.01 -4.36 0.78
CA GLN A 20 27.06 -4.47 1.78
C GLN A 20 26.76 -5.67 2.69
N PHE A 21 27.54 -6.74 2.54
CA PHE A 21 27.60 -7.85 3.47
C PHE A 21 28.34 -7.43 4.74
N LEU A 22 27.67 -7.47 5.90
CA LEU A 22 28.31 -7.41 7.21
C LEU A 22 28.65 -8.83 7.67
N ALA A 23 29.95 -9.09 7.86
CA ALA A 23 30.46 -10.34 8.40
C ALA A 23 30.20 -10.45 9.93
N PRO A 24 30.02 -11.66 10.48
CA PRO A 24 29.78 -11.84 11.91
C PRO A 24 31.08 -11.82 12.70
N THR A 25 31.22 -10.88 13.63
CA THR A 25 32.26 -10.90 14.67
C THR A 25 31.83 -11.78 15.83
N ALA A 26 32.63 -12.82 16.09
CA ALA A 26 32.50 -13.71 17.23
C ALA A 26 32.83 -12.98 18.55
N LEU A 27 31.97 -13.11 19.55
CA LEU A 27 32.23 -12.67 20.93
C LEU A 27 31.96 -13.81 21.90
N SER A 28 32.92 -14.03 22.79
CA SER A 28 33.09 -15.16 23.69
C SER A 28 32.11 -15.18 24.87
N LEU A 29 31.67 -16.39 25.24
CA LEU A 29 30.96 -16.70 26.49
C LEU A 29 31.89 -16.72 27.72
N PRO A 30 31.46 -16.15 28.86
CA PRO A 30 31.93 -16.57 30.17
C PRO A 30 30.87 -17.37 30.96
N LYS A 31 31.41 -18.14 31.91
CA LYS A 31 30.83 -19.28 32.63
C LYS A 31 29.62 -18.96 33.54
N LEU A 32 28.74 -19.95 33.64
CA LEU A 32 27.67 -20.11 34.63
C LEU A 32 28.23 -20.36 36.04
N THR A 33 27.67 -19.66 37.03
CA THR A 33 27.64 -20.07 38.45
C THR A 33 26.27 -19.79 39.06
N ASN A 34 25.79 -20.74 39.86
CA ASN A 34 24.43 -20.86 40.41
C ASN A 34 24.13 -19.99 41.65
N ALA A 35 22.81 -19.84 41.90
CA ALA A 35 22.09 -19.76 43.19
C ALA A 35 21.35 -18.43 43.52
N PRO A 36 20.24 -18.49 44.29
CA PRO A 36 18.99 -17.81 43.96
C PRO A 36 18.69 -16.56 44.80
N ALA A 37 17.94 -15.62 44.23
CA ALA A 37 17.28 -14.56 45.00
C ALA A 37 15.96 -14.16 44.33
N SER A 38 14.87 -14.36 45.07
CA SER A 38 13.53 -13.87 44.80
C SER A 38 13.48 -12.34 44.86
N LEU A 39 13.14 -11.67 43.76
CA LEU A 39 12.79 -10.24 43.76
C LEU A 39 11.66 -9.93 42.76
N SER A 40 10.46 -9.77 43.31
CA SER A 40 9.48 -8.71 43.03
C SER A 40 9.47 -8.08 41.62
N LEU A 41 8.45 -8.42 40.83
CA LEU A 41 8.05 -7.73 39.61
C LEU A 41 7.48 -6.34 39.93
N SER A 42 8.18 -5.28 39.52
CA SER A 42 7.64 -3.92 39.43
C SER A 42 7.09 -3.67 38.02
N PRO A 43 5.93 -3.03 37.85
CA PRO A 43 5.38 -2.78 36.52
C PRO A 43 6.20 -1.72 35.76
N VAL A 44 6.57 -2.06 34.53
CA VAL A 44 7.28 -1.17 33.59
C VAL A 44 6.36 -0.02 33.22
N LYS A 45 6.81 1.20 33.53
CA LYS A 45 6.16 2.46 33.14
C LYS A 45 6.28 2.64 31.63
N THR A 46 5.16 2.61 30.93
CA THR A 46 5.03 3.04 29.54
C THR A 46 5.29 4.56 29.47
N HIS A 47 6.38 4.94 28.81
CA HIS A 47 6.63 6.34 28.48
C HIS A 47 5.68 6.78 27.36
N ASN A 48 4.56 7.38 27.76
CA ASN A 48 3.73 8.23 26.93
C ASN A 48 4.52 9.50 26.58
N SER A 49 5.11 9.57 25.38
CA SER A 49 5.53 10.85 24.81
C SER A 49 4.37 11.47 24.05
N ALA A 50 3.62 12.32 24.74
CA ALA A 50 2.61 13.20 24.16
C ALA A 50 3.22 14.03 23.01
N ARG A 51 2.72 13.86 21.79
CA ARG A 51 2.92 14.81 20.68
C ARG A 51 1.63 15.59 20.45
N ARG A 52 1.83 16.91 20.40
CA ARG A 52 0.84 17.99 20.41
C ARG A 52 -0.29 17.78 19.42
N ILE A 53 -1.50 17.92 19.94
CA ILE A 53 -2.80 17.70 19.31
C ILE A 53 -3.14 18.92 18.44
N SER A 54 -3.34 18.73 17.13
CA SER A 54 -3.90 19.73 16.23
C SER A 54 -5.17 19.19 15.59
N ALA A 55 -6.30 19.81 15.95
CA ALA A 55 -7.63 19.80 15.33
C ALA A 55 -8.11 18.47 14.69
N ALA A 56 -8.79 17.66 15.51
CA ALA A 56 -9.74 16.59 15.17
C ALA A 56 -9.21 15.45 14.27
N SER A 57 -8.53 14.47 14.89
CA SER A 57 -7.88 13.35 14.22
C SER A 57 -8.85 12.29 13.69
N LEU A 58 -8.54 11.74 12.52
CA LEU A 58 -9.22 10.63 11.84
C LEU A 58 -8.83 9.25 12.41
N ASP A 59 -8.55 9.17 13.70
CA ASP A 59 -7.97 7.99 14.36
C ASP A 59 -8.96 6.82 14.57
N GLU A 60 -10.20 6.87 14.08
CA GLU A 60 -11.17 5.78 14.35
C GLU A 60 -11.36 4.79 13.20
N LEU A 61 -10.71 4.98 12.04
CA LEU A 61 -10.86 4.05 10.92
C LEU A 61 -9.50 3.55 10.39
N PRO A 62 -8.90 2.56 11.08
CA PRO A 62 -7.63 2.01 10.66
C PRO A 62 -7.74 1.31 9.29
N PRO A 63 -6.65 1.23 8.51
CA PRO A 63 -6.61 0.45 7.28
C PRO A 63 -7.07 -0.99 7.53
N ASN A 64 -7.68 -1.67 6.56
CA ASN A 64 -8.24 -3.02 6.79
C ASN A 64 -7.20 -4.02 7.29
N ALA A 65 -5.94 -3.88 6.85
CA ALA A 65 -4.83 -4.68 7.35
C ALA A 65 -4.66 -4.58 8.87
N LEU A 66 -4.84 -3.37 9.43
CA LEU A 66 -4.72 -3.12 10.86
C LEU A 66 -6.00 -3.55 11.60
N ARG A 67 -7.20 -3.31 11.03
CA ARG A 67 -8.49 -3.75 11.60
C ARG A 67 -8.53 -5.24 11.85
N ARG A 68 -8.19 -6.04 10.82
CA ARG A 68 -8.14 -7.51 10.91
C ARG A 68 -7.20 -8.01 12.00
N LYS A 69 -6.09 -7.30 12.25
CA LYS A 69 -5.12 -7.66 13.29
C LYS A 69 -5.68 -7.42 14.71
N ILE A 70 -6.51 -6.40 14.88
CA ILE A 70 -7.01 -5.96 16.19
C ILE A 70 -8.36 -6.60 16.52
N ASP A 71 -9.23 -6.80 15.54
CA ASP A 71 -10.58 -7.36 15.73
C ASP A 71 -10.73 -8.74 15.05
N PRO A 72 -10.76 -9.83 15.82
CA PRO A 72 -10.99 -11.19 15.31
C PRO A 72 -12.37 -11.41 14.68
N LYS A 73 -13.35 -10.55 15.00
CA LYS A 73 -14.71 -10.60 14.46
C LYS A 73 -14.85 -9.80 13.17
N TRP A 74 -13.83 -9.05 12.75
CA TRP A 74 -13.86 -8.26 11.51
C TRP A 74 -13.98 -9.16 10.28
N ARG A 75 -15.19 -9.22 9.70
CA ARG A 75 -15.54 -10.10 8.56
C ARG A 75 -15.20 -9.49 7.20
N GLY A 76 -15.08 -8.16 7.10
CA GLY A 76 -15.07 -7.43 5.83
C GLY A 76 -13.73 -6.81 5.47
N GLY A 77 -13.66 -6.08 4.35
CA GLY A 77 -12.53 -5.25 3.97
C GLY A 77 -11.72 -5.79 2.80
N PHE A 78 -12.27 -5.72 1.59
CA PHE A 78 -11.51 -6.04 0.39
C PHE A 78 -10.70 -4.81 -0.04
N SER A 79 -9.45 -5.04 -0.41
CA SER A 79 -8.52 -3.97 -0.76
C SER A 79 -8.15 -4.10 -2.23
N LEU A 80 -8.18 -2.98 -2.96
CA LEU A 80 -7.68 -2.91 -4.33
C LEU A 80 -6.29 -2.27 -4.34
N GLY A 81 -5.29 -3.02 -4.81
CA GLY A 81 -3.93 -2.54 -5.03
C GLY A 81 -3.82 -1.92 -6.40
N VAL A 82 -3.24 -0.73 -6.48
CA VAL A 82 -3.10 0.03 -7.74
C VAL A 82 -1.66 0.52 -7.89
N ASP A 83 -0.95 -0.03 -8.87
CA ASP A 83 0.39 0.43 -9.27
C ASP A 83 0.28 1.33 -10.50
N LEU A 84 0.53 2.63 -10.31
CA LEU A 84 0.38 3.67 -11.33
C LEU A 84 1.69 3.87 -12.12
N GLY A 85 1.84 3.10 -13.19
CA GLY A 85 2.90 3.29 -14.18
C GLY A 85 2.69 4.50 -15.10
N MET A 86 3.60 4.70 -16.07
CA MET A 86 3.51 5.80 -17.05
C MET A 86 2.47 5.53 -18.16
N SER A 87 2.42 4.31 -18.70
CA SER A 87 1.44 3.89 -19.74
C SER A 87 0.38 2.89 -19.27
N ARG A 88 0.76 2.00 -18.34
CA ARG A 88 -0.11 0.95 -17.81
C ARG A 88 -0.38 1.17 -16.32
N THR A 89 -1.43 0.53 -15.82
CA THR A 89 -1.79 0.52 -14.39
C THR A 89 -2.03 -0.91 -13.98
N GLY A 90 -1.22 -1.41 -13.05
CA GLY A 90 -1.41 -2.70 -12.44
C GLY A 90 -2.56 -2.66 -11.43
N VAL A 91 -3.42 -3.67 -11.44
CA VAL A 91 -4.51 -3.80 -10.46
C VAL A 91 -4.45 -5.19 -9.83
N ALA A 92 -4.54 -5.23 -8.50
CA ALA A 92 -4.60 -6.45 -7.71
C ALA A 92 -5.73 -6.36 -6.69
N LEU A 93 -6.24 -7.52 -6.29
CA LEU A 93 -7.33 -7.63 -5.32
C LEU A 93 -6.88 -8.44 -4.12
N SER A 94 -7.24 -7.98 -2.93
CA SER A 94 -7.17 -8.78 -1.72
C SER A 94 -8.54 -9.04 -1.14
N LYS A 95 -8.82 -10.32 -0.85
CA LYS A 95 -9.93 -10.73 0.03
C LYS A 95 -9.31 -11.32 1.31
N GLY A 96 -9.22 -10.51 2.36
CA GLY A 96 -8.47 -10.89 3.57
C GLY A 96 -6.96 -10.74 3.39
N PHE A 97 -6.22 -11.85 3.56
CA PHE A 97 -4.79 -11.95 3.25
C PHE A 97 -4.52 -12.67 1.91
N SER A 98 -5.58 -13.11 1.23
CA SER A 98 -5.46 -13.73 -0.08
C SER A 98 -5.37 -12.64 -1.14
N VAL A 99 -4.13 -12.32 -1.54
CA VAL A 99 -3.84 -11.34 -2.59
C VAL A 99 -3.68 -12.06 -3.93
N ARG A 100 -4.28 -11.52 -5.00
CA ARG A 100 -4.11 -12.01 -6.38
C ARG A 100 -3.96 -10.85 -7.36
N PRO A 101 -3.20 -11.01 -8.45
CA PRO A 101 -3.24 -10.04 -9.54
C PRO A 101 -4.64 -10.09 -10.19
N LEU A 102 -5.19 -8.94 -10.54
CA LEU A 102 -6.53 -8.84 -11.13
C LEU A 102 -6.43 -8.55 -12.64
N THR A 103 -5.90 -7.38 -12.99
CA THR A 103 -5.84 -6.93 -14.39
C THR A 103 -4.78 -5.86 -14.60
N VAL A 104 -4.51 -5.50 -15.86
CA VAL A 104 -3.68 -4.35 -16.25
C VAL A 104 -4.54 -3.42 -17.10
N LEU A 105 -4.62 -2.16 -16.70
CA LEU A 105 -5.41 -1.13 -17.40
C LEU A 105 -4.50 -0.19 -18.19
N GLU A 106 -4.81 0.01 -19.47
CA GLU A 106 -4.16 1.00 -20.34
C GLU A 106 -5.01 2.28 -20.44
N LEU A 107 -5.51 2.75 -19.30
CA LEU A 107 -6.38 3.92 -19.17
C LEU A 107 -5.66 5.06 -18.43
N ARG A 108 -6.10 6.30 -18.66
CA ARG A 108 -5.51 7.50 -18.05
C ARG A 108 -6.58 8.51 -17.61
N GLY A 109 -6.19 9.36 -16.66
CA GLY A 109 -7.03 10.43 -16.12
C GLY A 109 -8.38 9.91 -15.62
N GLN A 110 -9.45 10.63 -15.94
CA GLN A 110 -10.80 10.31 -15.47
C GLN A 110 -11.27 8.91 -15.88
N LYS A 111 -10.90 8.40 -17.07
CA LYS A 111 -11.31 7.06 -17.50
C LYS A 111 -10.75 5.97 -16.58
N LEU A 112 -9.49 6.12 -16.18
CA LEU A 112 -8.87 5.22 -15.21
C LEU A 112 -9.57 5.30 -13.85
N GLU A 113 -9.84 6.52 -13.38
CA GLU A 113 -10.50 6.75 -12.09
C GLU A 113 -11.89 6.12 -12.02
N LEU A 114 -12.67 6.20 -13.11
CA LEU A 114 -13.99 5.56 -13.19
C LEU A 114 -13.89 4.04 -13.25
N GLU A 115 -12.98 3.50 -14.07
CA GLU A 115 -12.77 2.04 -14.17
C GLU A 115 -12.37 1.44 -12.82
N LEU A 116 -11.50 2.11 -12.05
CA LEU A 116 -11.12 1.66 -10.72
C LEU A 116 -12.30 1.65 -9.74
N LEU A 117 -13.22 2.62 -9.82
CA LEU A 117 -14.42 2.65 -8.99
C LEU A 117 -15.42 1.56 -9.38
N ASP A 118 -15.55 1.26 -10.68
CA ASP A 118 -16.42 0.20 -11.17
C ASP A 118 -15.89 -1.19 -10.76
N ILE A 119 -14.58 -1.42 -10.89
CA ILE A 119 -13.93 -2.62 -10.37
C ILE A 119 -14.14 -2.74 -8.85
N ALA A 120 -13.96 -1.65 -8.11
CA ALA A 120 -14.15 -1.66 -6.66
C ALA A 120 -15.60 -1.98 -6.27
N LEU A 121 -16.58 -1.47 -7.03
CA LEU A 121 -17.98 -1.80 -6.82
C LEU A 121 -18.25 -3.29 -7.05
N GLN A 122 -17.77 -3.84 -8.17
CA GLN A 122 -17.98 -5.25 -8.56
C GLN A 122 -17.30 -6.23 -7.61
N GLU A 123 -16.12 -5.87 -7.11
CA GLU A 123 -15.32 -6.71 -6.23
C GLU A 123 -15.53 -6.39 -4.75
N GLU A 124 -16.54 -5.56 -4.39
CA GLU A 124 -16.91 -5.19 -3.01
C GLU A 124 -15.75 -4.60 -2.20
N VAL A 125 -14.91 -3.81 -2.85
CA VAL A 125 -13.75 -3.12 -2.26
C VAL A 125 -14.21 -1.90 -1.48
N ASP A 126 -13.62 -1.70 -0.30
CA ASP A 126 -13.85 -0.53 0.54
C ASP A 126 -12.58 0.31 0.79
N GLU A 127 -11.40 -0.15 0.34
CA GLU A 127 -10.18 0.65 0.34
C GLU A 127 -9.28 0.42 -0.89
N PHE A 128 -8.63 1.50 -1.32
CA PHE A 128 -7.62 1.51 -2.37
C PHE A 128 -6.24 1.71 -1.74
N ILE A 129 -5.28 0.88 -2.13
CA ILE A 129 -3.87 1.04 -1.78
C ILE A 129 -3.12 1.40 -3.06
N ILE A 130 -2.71 2.66 -3.15
CA ILE A 130 -2.04 3.21 -4.32
C ILE A 130 -0.54 3.32 -4.06
N GLY A 131 0.22 2.82 -5.01
CA GLY A 131 1.65 2.92 -5.05
C GLY A 131 2.19 4.34 -5.12
N LEU A 132 3.03 4.74 -4.16
CA LEU A 132 3.74 6.02 -4.19
C LEU A 132 5.23 5.80 -4.48
N PRO A 133 5.70 6.09 -5.71
CA PRO A 133 7.10 5.93 -6.05
C PRO A 133 7.93 6.94 -5.26
N LYS A 134 8.98 6.48 -4.59
CA LYS A 134 9.96 7.35 -3.92
C LYS A 134 11.37 6.93 -4.24
N SER A 135 12.27 7.91 -4.25
CA SER A 135 13.71 7.66 -4.37
C SER A 135 14.25 6.85 -3.20
N CYS A 136 15.48 6.33 -3.32
CA CYS A 136 16.18 5.60 -2.25
C CYS A 136 16.32 6.37 -0.94
N ASN A 137 16.34 7.70 -1.01
CA ASN A 137 16.41 8.56 0.15
C ASN A 137 15.00 8.92 0.69
N GLY A 138 13.94 8.26 0.21
CA GLY A 138 12.56 8.52 0.60
C GLY A 138 11.98 9.83 0.06
N ILE A 139 12.66 10.49 -0.88
CA ILE A 139 12.22 11.77 -1.46
C ILE A 139 11.26 11.49 -2.62
N GLU A 140 10.17 12.25 -2.67
CA GLU A 140 9.21 12.22 -3.77
C GLU A 140 9.82 12.64 -5.11
N THR A 141 9.29 12.05 -6.17
CA THR A 141 9.72 12.20 -7.55
C THR A 141 8.66 12.94 -8.36
N PRO A 142 8.94 13.40 -9.59
CA PRO A 142 7.92 13.93 -10.47
C PRO A 142 6.74 12.96 -10.70
N GLN A 143 6.99 11.65 -10.70
CA GLN A 143 5.94 10.63 -10.80
C GLN A 143 5.06 10.60 -9.55
N SER A 144 5.62 10.84 -8.36
CA SER A 144 4.86 10.93 -7.10
C SER A 144 3.78 12.02 -7.17
N ASN A 145 4.09 13.16 -7.79
CA ASN A 145 3.10 14.23 -7.98
C ASN A 145 1.92 13.80 -8.86
N ILE A 146 2.21 13.03 -9.92
CA ILE A 146 1.17 12.48 -10.81
C ILE A 146 0.30 11.49 -10.04
N VAL A 147 0.91 10.57 -9.31
CA VAL A 147 0.23 9.60 -8.45
C VAL A 147 -0.67 10.32 -7.45
N ARG A 148 -0.15 11.29 -6.70
CA ARG A 148 -0.92 12.07 -5.72
C ARG A 148 -2.11 12.79 -6.36
N SER A 149 -1.92 13.33 -7.56
CA SER A 149 -3.00 14.00 -8.31
C SER A 149 -4.12 13.03 -8.70
N VAL A 150 -3.77 11.83 -9.20
CA VAL A 150 -4.74 10.77 -9.52
C VAL A 150 -5.43 10.27 -8.27
N ALA A 151 -4.67 9.96 -7.21
CA ALA A 151 -5.17 9.50 -5.93
C ALA A 151 -6.15 10.51 -5.30
N GLY A 152 -5.85 11.82 -5.36
CA GLY A 152 -6.73 12.87 -4.86
C GLY A 152 -8.08 12.92 -5.59
N ARG A 153 -8.07 12.82 -6.93
CA ARG A 153 -9.32 12.78 -7.72
C ARG A 153 -10.12 11.50 -7.50
N LEU A 154 -9.43 10.37 -7.33
CA LEU A 154 -10.07 9.10 -6.97
C LEU A 154 -10.69 9.20 -5.57
N ALA A 155 -9.95 9.73 -4.59
CA ALA A 155 -10.40 9.85 -3.20
C ALA A 155 -11.68 10.67 -3.06
N VAL A 156 -11.83 11.75 -3.83
CA VAL A 156 -13.07 12.55 -3.86
C VAL A 156 -14.27 11.69 -4.24
N ARG A 157 -14.16 10.88 -5.31
CA ARG A 157 -15.27 10.03 -5.79
C ARG A 157 -15.47 8.79 -4.92
N ALA A 158 -14.39 8.19 -4.43
CA ALA A 158 -14.43 7.04 -3.53
C ALA A 158 -15.13 7.40 -2.21
N ALA A 159 -14.85 8.60 -1.68
CA ALA A 159 -15.47 9.09 -0.45
C ALA A 159 -17.00 9.27 -0.55
N GLU A 160 -17.56 9.43 -1.75
CA GLU A 160 -19.03 9.46 -1.92
C GLU A 160 -19.70 8.16 -1.48
N ARG A 161 -18.95 7.05 -1.55
CA ARG A 161 -19.34 5.70 -1.12
C ARG A 161 -18.72 5.29 0.21
N GLY A 162 -18.02 6.20 0.90
CA GLY A 162 -17.31 5.90 2.15
C GLY A 162 -16.05 5.05 1.96
N TRP A 163 -15.54 4.90 0.73
CA TRP A 163 -14.34 4.12 0.43
C TRP A 163 -13.07 4.95 0.62
N ARG A 164 -12.03 4.32 1.18
CA ARG A 164 -10.79 4.99 1.57
C ARG A 164 -9.72 4.85 0.51
N VAL A 165 -8.85 5.85 0.38
CA VAL A 165 -7.70 5.81 -0.53
C VAL A 165 -6.44 6.07 0.26
N TYR A 166 -5.52 5.12 0.25
CA TYR A 166 -4.23 5.21 0.92
C TYR A 166 -3.09 5.25 -0.10
N LEU A 167 -2.06 6.02 0.20
CA LEU A 167 -0.78 5.99 -0.50
C LEU A 167 0.20 5.15 0.32
N GLN A 168 0.84 4.17 -0.32
CA GLN A 168 1.83 3.29 0.28
C GLN A 168 3.16 3.46 -0.45
N ASP A 169 4.24 3.60 0.32
CA ASP A 169 5.59 3.70 -0.23
C ASP A 169 6.03 2.41 -0.94
N GLU A 170 6.45 2.53 -2.20
CA GLU A 170 6.78 1.42 -3.10
C GLU A 170 8.27 1.11 -3.22
N HIS A 171 9.14 1.76 -2.44
CA HIS A 171 10.58 1.57 -2.60
C HIS A 171 10.99 0.07 -2.56
N GLY A 172 11.65 -0.41 -3.63
CA GLY A 172 12.20 -1.78 -3.73
C GLY A 172 11.35 -2.82 -4.48
N THR A 173 10.11 -2.51 -4.85
CA THR A 173 9.13 -3.52 -5.31
C THR A 173 9.33 -4.04 -6.74
N THR A 174 9.93 -3.27 -7.65
CA THR A 174 10.00 -3.65 -9.07
C THR A 174 10.93 -4.83 -9.36
N SER A 175 12.09 -4.90 -8.68
CA SER A 175 13.03 -6.02 -8.87
C SER A 175 12.50 -7.30 -8.20
N GLU A 176 11.93 -7.16 -7.00
CA GLU A 176 11.31 -8.26 -6.26
C GLU A 176 10.13 -8.91 -7.02
N ALA A 177 9.31 -8.11 -7.72
CA ALA A 177 8.19 -8.61 -8.52
C ALA A 177 8.66 -9.49 -9.69
N ALA A 178 9.73 -9.07 -10.39
CA ALA A 178 10.29 -9.84 -11.51
C ALA A 178 10.87 -11.18 -11.05
N ASP A 179 11.60 -11.20 -9.93
CA ASP A 179 12.19 -12.39 -9.34
C ASP A 179 11.11 -13.38 -8.85
N ARG A 180 10.04 -12.89 -8.24
CA ARG A 180 8.91 -13.73 -7.80
C ARG A 180 8.21 -14.39 -8.99
N MET A 181 7.97 -13.67 -10.06
CA MET A 181 7.34 -14.24 -11.26
C MET A 181 8.20 -15.33 -11.91
N ILE A 182 9.53 -15.24 -11.81
CA ILE A 182 10.46 -16.31 -12.20
C ILE A 182 10.26 -17.53 -11.30
N SER A 183 10.22 -17.34 -9.98
CA SER A 183 10.05 -18.43 -9.01
C SER A 183 8.72 -19.19 -9.16
N MET A 184 7.67 -18.51 -9.61
CA MET A 184 6.35 -19.09 -9.89
C MET A 184 6.27 -19.87 -11.22
N GLY A 185 7.37 -19.96 -11.98
CA GLY A 185 7.42 -20.70 -13.24
C GLY A 185 6.61 -20.06 -14.38
N ILE A 186 6.24 -18.78 -14.27
CA ILE A 186 5.45 -18.08 -15.29
C ILE A 186 6.34 -17.89 -16.53
N ASN A 187 5.85 -18.25 -17.71
CA ASN A 187 6.61 -18.07 -18.95
C ASN A 187 6.87 -16.57 -19.25
N ARG A 188 7.92 -16.27 -20.01
CA ARG A 188 8.39 -14.88 -20.20
C ARG A 188 7.36 -13.97 -20.89
N SER A 189 6.56 -14.50 -21.83
CA SER A 189 5.56 -13.73 -22.57
C SER A 189 4.37 -13.34 -21.68
N THR A 190 3.83 -14.29 -20.90
CA THR A 190 2.78 -14.02 -19.92
C THR A 190 3.30 -13.10 -18.81
N ARG A 191 4.58 -13.22 -18.43
CA ARG A 191 5.19 -12.29 -17.48
C ARG A 191 5.16 -10.84 -17.98
N GLN A 192 5.56 -10.59 -19.23
CA GLN A 192 5.64 -9.23 -19.77
C GLN A 192 4.28 -8.52 -19.83
N GLY A 193 3.20 -9.27 -20.09
CA GLY A 193 1.84 -8.73 -20.13
C GLY A 193 1.21 -8.50 -18.76
N LYS A 194 1.63 -9.24 -17.73
CA LYS A 194 1.02 -9.20 -16.38
C LYS A 194 1.89 -8.53 -15.32
N ILE A 195 3.12 -8.14 -15.64
CA ILE A 195 4.10 -7.64 -14.67
C ILE A 195 3.55 -6.52 -13.78
N ASP A 196 2.77 -5.57 -14.34
CA ASP A 196 2.20 -4.48 -13.54
C ASP A 196 1.14 -4.99 -12.55
N ALA A 197 0.30 -5.96 -12.95
CA ALA A 197 -0.66 -6.57 -12.02
C ALA A 197 0.03 -7.34 -10.89
N TYR A 198 1.20 -7.95 -11.18
CA TYR A 198 2.04 -8.57 -10.16
C TYR A 198 2.72 -7.54 -9.26
N ALA A 199 3.13 -6.38 -9.79
CA ALA A 199 3.64 -5.28 -9.00
C ALA A 199 2.56 -4.76 -8.03
N ALA A 200 1.33 -4.56 -8.49
CA ALA A 200 0.19 -4.23 -7.64
C ALA A 200 -0.13 -5.30 -6.58
N MET A 201 0.10 -6.58 -6.89
CA MET A 201 0.01 -7.67 -5.89
C MET A 201 1.09 -7.53 -4.82
N MET A 202 2.34 -7.25 -5.19
CA MET A 202 3.44 -7.02 -4.23
C MET A 202 3.19 -5.81 -3.34
N LEU A 203 2.61 -4.74 -3.91
CA LEU A 203 2.18 -3.57 -3.15
C LEU A 203 1.20 -3.96 -2.03
N LEU A 204 0.17 -4.74 -2.34
CA LEU A 204 -0.79 -5.21 -1.33
C LEU A 204 -0.14 -6.14 -0.31
N GLU A 205 0.67 -7.11 -0.73
CA GLU A 205 1.36 -8.01 0.20
C GLU A 205 2.27 -7.25 1.17
N ARG A 206 2.99 -6.23 0.68
CA ARG A 206 3.78 -5.33 1.52
C ARG A 206 2.90 -4.58 2.51
N TYR A 207 1.80 -4.00 2.03
CA TYR A 207 0.84 -3.29 2.88
C TYR A 207 0.31 -4.18 4.02
N PHE A 208 -0.08 -5.42 3.73
CA PHE A 208 -0.51 -6.37 4.77
C PHE A 208 0.62 -6.79 5.70
N SER A 209 1.83 -7.03 5.17
CA SER A 209 3.01 -7.40 5.97
C SER A 209 3.40 -6.32 6.96
N LEU A 210 3.22 -5.04 6.58
CA LEU A 210 3.43 -3.89 7.44
C LEU A 210 2.21 -3.56 8.32
N ALA A 211 1.14 -4.37 8.27
CA ALA A 211 -0.14 -4.08 8.94
C ALA A 211 -0.68 -2.67 8.65
N GLY A 212 -0.44 -2.15 7.45
CA GLY A 212 -0.80 -0.79 7.05
C GLY A 212 0.07 0.32 7.64
N HIS A 213 1.18 0.01 8.31
CA HIS A 213 2.10 1.04 8.79
C HIS A 213 2.78 1.77 7.63
N GLY A 214 2.87 3.10 7.75
CA GLY A 214 3.50 3.95 6.74
C GLY A 214 2.59 4.32 5.57
N THR A 215 1.30 3.94 5.59
CA THR A 215 0.31 4.47 4.65
C THR A 215 -0.12 5.89 5.00
N GLU A 216 -0.37 6.70 3.97
CA GLU A 216 -0.96 8.02 4.09
C GLU A 216 -2.40 8.01 3.56
N LEU A 217 -3.38 8.35 4.41
CA LEU A 217 -4.77 8.50 3.98
C LEU A 217 -4.95 9.77 3.15
N VAL A 218 -5.48 9.63 1.94
CA VAL A 218 -5.78 10.76 1.05
C VAL A 218 -7.14 11.34 1.40
N LEU A 219 -7.14 12.53 1.99
CA LEU A 219 -8.36 13.18 2.49
C LEU A 219 -8.91 14.21 1.51
N PRO A 220 -10.18 14.08 1.08
CA PRO A 220 -10.87 15.15 0.38
C PRO A 220 -10.98 16.42 1.23
N LYS A 221 -10.88 17.60 0.60
CA LYS A 221 -11.04 18.89 1.28
C LYS A 221 -12.49 19.15 1.74
N ASN A 222 -13.47 18.53 1.07
CA ASN A 222 -14.88 18.70 1.39
C ASN A 222 -15.24 17.94 2.68
N LEU A 223 -15.86 18.63 3.63
CA LEU A 223 -16.18 18.08 4.96
C LEU A 223 -17.27 17.00 4.93
N ASP A 224 -18.25 17.11 4.04
CA ASP A 224 -19.30 16.09 3.89
C ASP A 224 -18.72 14.76 3.40
N LEU A 225 -17.73 14.83 2.50
CA LEU A 225 -16.99 13.64 2.05
C LEU A 225 -16.16 13.03 3.18
N GLN A 226 -15.54 13.86 4.03
CA GLN A 226 -14.84 13.35 5.22
C GLN A 226 -15.82 12.67 6.18
N GLU A 227 -17.03 13.21 6.34
CA GLU A 227 -18.07 12.59 7.18
C GLU A 227 -18.56 11.25 6.60
N LYS A 228 -18.72 11.15 5.28
CA LYS A 228 -19.00 9.86 4.62
C LYS A 228 -17.89 8.85 4.83
N LEU A 229 -16.62 9.26 4.77
CA LEU A 229 -15.49 8.39 5.10
C LEU A 229 -15.56 7.91 6.55
N ARG A 230 -15.95 8.79 7.50
CA ARG A 230 -16.14 8.44 8.92
C ARG A 230 -17.24 7.39 9.11
N ARG A 231 -18.37 7.54 8.42
CA ARG A 231 -19.47 6.56 8.44
C ARG A 231 -19.07 5.22 7.83
N GLY A 232 -18.17 5.25 6.84
CA GLY A 232 -17.77 4.08 6.07
C GLY A 232 -18.79 3.70 4.99
N PRO A 233 -18.54 2.60 4.27
CA PRO A 233 -19.48 2.12 3.27
C PRO A 233 -20.83 1.78 3.91
N PRO A 234 -21.96 1.97 3.20
CA PRO A 234 -23.28 1.57 3.68
C PRO A 234 -23.27 0.10 4.12
N LYS A 235 -23.89 -0.20 5.26
CA LYS A 235 -24.09 -1.59 5.70
C LYS A 235 -25.11 -2.24 4.77
N ASP A 236 -24.81 -3.46 4.32
CA ASP A 236 -25.76 -4.24 3.55
C ASP A 236 -26.87 -4.75 4.48
N ILE A 237 -28.11 -4.29 4.23
CA ILE A 237 -29.27 -4.56 5.11
C ILE A 237 -29.55 -6.06 5.17
N ASP A 238 -29.33 -6.76 4.05
CA ASP A 238 -29.57 -8.20 3.92
C ASP A 238 -28.61 -9.07 4.75
N PHE A 239 -27.50 -8.50 5.23
CA PHE A 239 -26.50 -9.21 6.04
C PHE A 239 -26.61 -8.94 7.55
N PHE A 240 -27.27 -7.85 7.96
CA PHE A 240 -27.44 -7.46 9.36
C PHE A 240 -28.91 -7.09 9.69
N PRO A 241 -29.86 -8.05 9.63
CA PRO A 241 -31.27 -7.76 9.92
C PRO A 241 -31.52 -7.37 11.39
N GLU A 242 -30.63 -7.74 12.32
CA GLU A 242 -30.85 -7.57 13.77
C GLU A 242 -30.55 -6.15 14.32
N GLU A 243 -29.98 -5.24 13.52
CA GLU A 243 -29.62 -3.89 14.01
C GLU A 243 -30.71 -2.82 13.76
N PHE A 244 -31.85 -3.19 13.17
CA PHE A 244 -32.92 -2.25 12.81
C PHE A 244 -34.26 -2.48 13.53
N GLU A 245 -34.32 -3.43 14.47
CA GLU A 245 -35.44 -3.56 15.41
C GLU A 245 -35.07 -2.87 16.74
N GLY A 246 -35.37 -1.57 16.83
CA GLY A 246 -35.17 -0.76 18.03
C GLY A 246 -35.90 0.58 17.96
#